data_AF-A0A172WRT3-F1
#
_entry.id   AF-A0A172WRT3-F1
#
_cell.length_a   1.000
_cell.length_b   1.000
_cell.length_c   1.000
_cell.angle_alpha   90.00
_cell.angle_beta   90.00
_cell.angle_gamma   90.00
#
_symmetry.space_group_name_H-M   'P 1'
#
loop_
_entity.id
_entity.type
_entity.pdbx_description
1 polymer ?
#
loop_
_entity_poly.entity_id
_entity_poly.type
_entity_poly.pdbx_seq_one_letter_code
_entity_poly.pdbx_strand_id
1 'polypeptide(L)'
;MQHTDKAIAEFEAWWIRQPHREQFESMKTQMRNVWVASRRELVIELPPPYPMPEEPEDAFDDSWMDAYHAATGMRHVCRAAIEAAGIPTRNEG
;
A
#
# COMPACT_ATOMS: atom_id res chain seq x y z
N MET A 1 3.98 6.32 -12.62
CA MET A 1 2.99 5.22 -12.59
C MET A 1 1.75 5.78 -11.90
N GLN A 2 0.66 6.01 -12.65
CA GLN A 2 -0.60 6.51 -12.09
C GLN A 2 -1.28 5.33 -11.36
N HIS A 3 -0.89 5.08 -10.11
CA HIS A 3 -1.61 4.13 -9.27
C HIS A 3 -2.95 4.78 -8.89
N THR A 4 -4.03 4.14 -9.33
CA THR A 4 -5.42 4.50 -9.02
C THR A 4 -5.65 4.40 -7.52
N ASP A 5 -5.47 5.53 -6.84
CA ASP A 5 -5.92 5.73 -5.47
C ASP A 5 -7.46 5.58 -5.47
N LYS A 6 -7.94 4.37 -5.17
CA LYS A 6 -9.37 4.02 -5.20
C LYS A 6 -10.20 5.00 -4.38
N ALA A 7 -9.65 5.53 -3.28
CA ALA A 7 -10.31 6.54 -2.46
C ALA A 7 -10.50 7.86 -3.22
N ILE A 8 -9.51 8.28 -4.03
CA ILE A 8 -9.67 9.44 -4.93
C ILE A 8 -10.73 9.13 -5.99
N ALA A 9 -10.71 7.95 -6.60
CA ALA A 9 -11.68 7.59 -7.62
C ALA A 9 -13.13 7.58 -7.07
N GLU A 10 -13.34 7.02 -5.88
CA GLU A 10 -14.63 7.01 -5.18
C GLU A 10 -15.06 8.44 -4.81
N PHE A 11 -14.14 9.26 -4.30
CA PHE A 11 -14.41 10.67 -4.02
C PHE A 11 -14.82 11.44 -5.28
N GLU A 12 -14.12 11.26 -6.40
CA GLU A 12 -14.45 11.90 -7.67
C GLU A 12 -15.83 11.46 -8.19
N ALA A 13 -16.12 10.16 -8.12
CA ALA A 13 -17.41 9.61 -8.51
C ALA A 13 -18.56 10.13 -7.62
N TRP A 14 -18.30 10.39 -6.35
CA TRP A 14 -19.25 11.02 -5.43
C TRP A 14 -19.38 12.53 -5.68
N TRP A 15 -18.27 13.23 -5.95
CA TRP A 15 -18.20 14.67 -6.17
C TRP A 15 -19.05 15.10 -7.37
N ILE A 16 -19.01 14.33 -8.46
CA ILE A 16 -19.81 14.57 -9.66
C ILE A 16 -21.32 14.61 -9.36
N ARG A 17 -21.78 13.94 -8.30
CA ARG A 17 -23.19 13.89 -7.90
C ARG A 17 -23.59 15.04 -6.98
N GLN A 18 -22.66 15.87 -6.50
CA GLN A 18 -22.97 16.94 -5.56
C GLN A 18 -23.60 18.15 -6.26
N PRO A 19 -24.67 18.74 -5.69
CA PRO A 19 -25.24 19.98 -6.19
C PRO A 19 -24.26 21.14 -5.96
N HIS A 20 -24.25 22.11 -6.88
CA HIS A 20 -23.44 23.33 -6.80
C HIS A 20 -21.92 23.12 -6.66
N ARG A 21 -21.43 21.92 -6.99
CA ARG A 21 -20.01 21.54 -6.82
C ARG A 21 -19.03 22.48 -7.51
N GLU A 22 -19.45 23.09 -8.62
CA GLU A 22 -18.66 24.03 -9.40
C GLU A 22 -18.20 25.25 -8.60
N GLN A 23 -18.94 25.63 -7.56
CA GLN A 23 -18.57 26.73 -6.65
C GLN A 23 -17.41 26.36 -5.72
N PHE A 24 -17.12 25.06 -5.57
CA PHE A 24 -16.19 24.51 -4.58
C PHE A 24 -14.98 23.80 -5.19
N GLU A 25 -14.75 23.89 -6.51
CA GLU A 25 -13.64 23.22 -7.19
C GLU A 25 -12.25 23.66 -6.67
N SER A 26 -12.11 24.92 -6.25
CA SER A 26 -10.88 25.43 -5.64
C SER A 26 -10.60 24.75 -4.30
N MET A 27 -11.63 24.60 -3.46
CA MET A 27 -11.55 23.92 -2.17
C MET A 27 -11.25 22.43 -2.37
N LYS A 28 -11.93 21.76 -3.31
CA LYS A 28 -11.64 20.38 -3.68
C LYS A 28 -10.17 20.20 -4.07
N THR A 29 -9.64 21.11 -4.88
CA THR A 29 -8.22 21.08 -5.30
C THR A 29 -7.29 21.23 -4.10
N GLN A 30 -7.56 22.17 -3.19
CA GLN A 30 -6.76 22.34 -1.97
C GLN A 30 -6.82 21.10 -1.07
N MET A 31 -8.00 20.55 -0.83
CA MET A 31 -8.17 19.31 -0.04
C MET A 31 -7.41 18.13 -0.66
N ARG A 32 -7.45 18.00 -1.99
CA ARG A 32 -6.69 16.98 -2.72
C ARG A 32 -5.18 17.15 -2.52
N ASN A 33 -4.67 18.37 -2.59
CA ASN A 33 -3.25 18.64 -2.36
C ASN A 33 -2.82 18.27 -0.94
N VAL A 34 -3.63 18.64 0.06
CA VAL A 34 -3.38 18.28 1.47
C VAL A 34 -3.41 16.77 1.68
N TRP A 35 -4.37 16.06 1.07
CA TRP A 35 -4.47 14.60 1.11
C TRP A 35 -3.23 13.90 0.54
N VAL A 36 -2.75 14.38 -0.61
CA VAL A 36 -1.53 13.83 -1.24
C VAL A 36 -0.31 14.13 -0.38
N ALA A 37 -0.20 15.34 0.18
CA ALA A 37 0.90 15.71 1.06
C ALA A 37 0.92 14.84 2.33
N SER A 38 -0.21 14.66 3.01
CA SER A 38 -0.29 13.87 4.24
C SER A 38 0.13 12.41 4.04
N ARG A 39 -0.22 11.82 2.88
CA ARG A 39 0.18 10.45 2.54
C ARG A 39 1.65 10.30 2.20
N ARG A 40 2.28 11.35 1.68
CA ARG A 40 3.73 11.34 1.43
C ARG A 40 4.53 11.40 2.73
N GLU A 41 4.00 12.08 3.74
CA GLU A 41 4.63 12.19 5.06
C GLU A 41 4.38 10.95 5.94
N LEU A 42 3.24 10.28 5.75
CA LEU A 42 2.93 9.04 6.44
C LEU A 42 3.79 7.90 5.89
N VAL A 43 4.75 7.41 6.67
CA VAL A 43 5.56 6.24 6.32
C VAL A 43 5.12 5.06 7.19
N ILE A 44 4.72 3.96 6.57
CA ILE A 44 4.39 2.73 7.31
C ILE A 44 5.64 1.84 7.42
N GLU A 45 6.05 1.55 8.64
CA GLU A 45 7.10 0.57 8.90
C GLU A 45 6.53 -0.84 8.75
N LEU A 46 7.06 -1.60 7.79
CA LEU A 46 6.68 -3.00 7.63
C LEU A 46 7.44 -3.87 8.64
N PRO A 47 6.85 -4.99 9.10
CA PRO A 47 7.61 -5.95 9.88
C PRO A 47 8.88 -6.39 9.12
N PRO A 48 9.94 -6.76 9.85
CA PRO A 48 11.18 -7.25 9.23
C PRO A 48 10.90 -8.48 8.36
N PRO A 49 11.76 -8.78 7.37
CA PRO A 49 11.68 -10.02 6.62
C PRO A 49 11.65 -11.23 7.56
N TYR A 50 10.85 -12.23 7.20
CA TYR A 50 10.89 -13.51 7.91
C TYR A 50 12.29 -14.13 7.71
N PRO A 51 12.95 -14.63 8.77
CA PRO A 51 14.28 -15.18 8.64
C PRO A 51 14.26 -16.40 7.71
N MET A 52 15.30 -16.54 6.89
CA MET A 52 15.47 -17.74 6.07
C MET A 52 15.73 -18.93 7.01
N PRO A 53 14.93 -20.01 6.93
CA PRO A 53 15.18 -21.20 7.73
C PRO A 53 16.49 -21.87 7.29
N GLU A 54 17.07 -22.65 8.19
CA GLU A 54 18.18 -23.54 7.86
C GLU A 54 17.64 -24.82 7.23
N GLU A 55 18.35 -25.36 6.25
CA GLU A 55 17.98 -26.62 5.61
C GLU A 55 18.11 -27.79 6.61
N PRO A 56 17.03 -28.56 6.87
CA PRO A 56 17.12 -29.76 7.71
C PRO A 56 17.97 -30.85 7.05
N GLU A 57 18.77 -31.58 7.84
CA GLU A 57 19.59 -32.69 7.33
C GLU A 57 18.77 -33.83 6.70
N ASP A 58 17.52 -33.98 7.12
CA ASP A 58 16.55 -34.98 6.67
C ASP A 58 15.50 -34.43 5.70
N ALA A 59 15.74 -33.24 5.14
CA ALA A 59 14.86 -32.67 4.13
C ALA A 59 14.78 -33.59 2.89
N PHE A 60 13.59 -34.09 2.61
CA PHE A 60 13.31 -34.88 1.40
C PHE A 60 13.06 -33.98 0.17
N ASP A 61 12.57 -32.77 0.40
CA ASP A 61 12.24 -31.74 -0.58
C ASP A 61 12.39 -30.32 0.04
N ASP A 62 11.90 -29.30 -0.66
CA ASP A 62 11.95 -27.89 -0.23
C ASP A 62 10.76 -27.45 0.64
N SER A 63 9.90 -28.36 1.12
CA SER A 63 8.71 -28.02 1.91
C SER A 63 9.02 -27.28 3.23
N TRP A 64 10.24 -27.40 3.75
CA TRP A 64 10.73 -26.63 4.90
C TRP A 64 10.79 -25.11 4.63
N MET A 65 10.75 -24.69 3.35
CA MET A 65 10.68 -23.29 2.93
C MET A 65 9.26 -22.74 2.81
N ASP A 66 8.21 -23.57 2.93
CA ASP A 66 6.82 -23.14 2.70
C ASP A 66 6.41 -21.96 3.59
N ALA A 67 6.74 -22.03 4.88
CA ALA A 67 6.44 -20.97 5.83
C ALA A 67 7.19 -19.67 5.48
N TYR A 68 8.44 -19.77 5.04
CA TYR A 68 9.25 -18.63 4.60
C TYR A 68 8.66 -17.97 3.35
N HIS A 69 8.28 -18.76 2.35
CA HIS A 69 7.67 -18.26 1.12
C HIS A 69 6.30 -17.64 1.37
N ALA A 70 5.47 -18.26 2.22
CA ALA A 70 4.17 -17.71 2.60
C ALA A 70 4.31 -16.37 3.31
N ALA A 71 5.18 -16.28 4.32
CA ALA A 71 5.41 -15.05 5.07
C ALA A 71 5.98 -13.93 4.16
N THR A 72 6.93 -14.28 3.29
CA THR A 72 7.54 -13.33 2.34
C THR A 72 6.52 -12.84 1.31
N GLY A 73 5.75 -13.76 0.72
CA GLY A 73 4.68 -13.42 -0.22
C GLY A 73 3.63 -12.50 0.40
N MET A 74 3.17 -12.80 1.62
CA MET A 74 2.21 -11.95 2.34
C MET A 74 2.80 -10.55 2.61
N ARG A 75 4.06 -10.46 3.03
CA ARG A 75 4.76 -9.18 3.21
C ARG A 75 4.80 -8.36 1.91
N HIS A 76 5.10 -8.99 0.77
CA HIS A 76 5.10 -8.31 -0.53
C HIS A 76 3.71 -7.81 -0.95
N VAL A 77 2.67 -8.63 -0.76
CA VAL A 77 1.29 -8.24 -1.07
C VAL A 77 0.84 -7.07 -0.19
N CYS A 78 1.13 -7.10 1.11
CA CYS A 78 0.83 -5.98 2.01
C CYS A 78 1.58 -4.70 1.60
N ARG A 79 2.86 -4.79 1.27
CA ARG A 79 3.64 -3.65 0.77
C ARG A 79 2.99 -3.04 -0.46
N ALA A 80 2.70 -3.86 -1.46
CA ALA A 80 2.11 -3.41 -2.72
C ALA A 80 0.74 -2.74 -2.50
N ALA A 81 -0.09 -3.30 -1.60
CA ALA A 81 -1.38 -2.71 -1.25
C ALA A 81 -1.25 -1.34 -0.57
N ILE A 82 -0.29 -1.17 0.34
CA ILE A 82 -0.04 0.09 1.04
C ILE A 82 0.49 1.16 0.06
N GLU A 83 1.46 0.79 -0.78
CA GLU A 83 2.04 1.70 -1.76
C GLU A 83 1.02 2.09 -2.85
N ALA A 84 0.13 1.17 -3.24
CA ALA A 84 -0.99 1.47 -4.14
C ALA A 84 -1.98 2.47 -3.53
N ALA A 85 -2.08 2.56 -2.20
CA ALA A 85 -2.85 3.60 -1.50
C ALA A 85 -2.10 4.95 -1.38
N GLY A 86 -0.93 5.06 -2.01
CA GLY A 86 -0.10 6.27 -2.04
C GLY A 86 0.73 6.49 -0.77
N ILE A 87 0.85 5.48 0.08
CA ILE A 87 1.56 5.55 1.36
C ILE A 87 2.93 4.85 1.21
N PRO A 88 4.07 5.54 1.40
CA PRO A 88 5.38 4.91 1.36
C PRO A 88 5.56 3.92 2.52
N THR A 89 6.33 2.86 2.27
CA THR A 89 6.70 1.87 3.28
C THR A 89 8.20 1.92 3.58
N ARG A 90 8.59 1.60 4.83
CA ARG A 90 9.97 1.46 5.26
C ARG A 90 10.25 0.04 5.76
N ASN A 91 11.55 -0.28 5.87
CA ASN A 91 12.16 -1.59 6.13
C ASN A 91 12.49 -2.33 4.83
N GLU A 92 13.66 -1.97 4.31
CA GLU A 92 14.40 -2.69 3.27
C GLU A 92 14.85 -4.04 3.85
N GLY A 93 14.65 -5.11 3.07
CA GLY A 93 15.38 -6.36 3.22
C GLY A 93 16.39 -6.40 2.10
#